data_AF-A0A6I1NUA6-F1
#
_entry.id   AF-A0A6I1NUA6-F1
#
_cell.length_a   1.000
_cell.length_b   1.000
_cell.length_c   1.000
_cell.angle_alpha   90.00
_cell.angle_beta   90.00
_cell.angle_gamma   90.00
#
_symmetry.space_group_name_H-M   'P 1'
#
loop_
_entity.id
_entity.type
_entity.pdbx_description
1 polymer ?
#
loop_
_entity_poly.entity_id
_entity_poly.type
_entity_poly.pdbx_seq_one_letter_code
_entity_poly.pdbx_strand_id
1 'polypeptide(L)'
;MLAGIFTLLLLYFGSPVLLLLMIGVLFRELTFYYGGWMIPAVFGLTMGIMLKITGHGDPNADFASLAEVIAGSHIVGIETPLVLITIGILSLMAKPVCRMFKPSE
;
A
#
# COMPACT_ATOMS: atom_id res chain seq x y z
N MET A 1 -29.81 -24.44 -25.80
CA MET A 1 -28.33 -24.49 -25.64
C MET A 1 -27.67 -23.14 -25.93
N LEU A 2 -27.99 -22.44 -27.02
CA LEU A 2 -27.37 -21.15 -27.37
C LEU A 2 -27.46 -20.07 -26.27
N ALA A 3 -28.62 -19.94 -25.62
CA ALA A 3 -28.83 -18.97 -24.55
C ALA A 3 -27.95 -19.25 -23.31
N GLY A 4 -27.74 -20.52 -22.93
CA GLY A 4 -26.89 -20.88 -21.78
C GLY A 4 -25.41 -20.60 -22.03
N ILE A 5 -24.94 -20.82 -23.27
CA ILE A 5 -23.57 -20.50 -23.69
C ILE A 5 -23.35 -18.98 -23.67
N PHE A 6 -24.35 -18.22 -24.12
CA PHE A 6 -24.31 -16.76 -24.09
C PHE A 6 -24.26 -16.19 -22.67
N THR A 7 -25.01 -16.76 -21.72
CA THR A 7 -24.95 -16.39 -20.30
C THR A 7 -23.59 -16.70 -19.67
N LEU A 8 -22.99 -17.86 -19.97
CA LEU A 8 -21.65 -18.23 -19.51
C LEU A 8 -20.57 -17.28 -20.04
N LEU A 9 -20.66 -16.90 -21.32
CA LEU A 9 -19.78 -15.91 -21.93
C LEU A 9 -19.91 -14.54 -21.24
N LEU A 10 -21.13 -14.06 -21.02
CA LEU A 10 -21.36 -12.80 -20.31
C LEU A 10 -20.85 -12.84 -18.86
N LEU A 11 -20.95 -13.96 -18.17
CA LEU A 11 -20.41 -14.09 -16.81
C LEU A 11 -18.88 -14.09 -16.82
N TYR A 12 -18.29 -14.85 -17.75
CA TYR A 12 -16.84 -14.99 -17.86
C TYR A 12 -16.16 -13.67 -18.26
N PHE A 13 -16.77 -12.89 -19.15
CA PHE A 13 -16.24 -11.60 -19.57
C PHE A 13 -16.74 -10.43 -18.70
N GLY A 14 -17.96 -10.50 -18.18
CA GLY A 14 -18.55 -9.46 -17.36
C GLY A 14 -18.00 -9.40 -15.94
N SER A 15 -17.69 -10.55 -15.32
CA SER A 15 -17.13 -10.60 -13.98
C SER A 15 -15.75 -9.92 -13.85
N PRO A 16 -14.74 -10.14 -14.73
CA PRO A 16 -13.48 -9.42 -14.61
C PRO A 16 -13.64 -7.92 -14.86
N VAL A 17 -14.56 -7.52 -15.75
CA VAL A 17 -14.86 -6.10 -16.00
C VAL A 17 -15.48 -5.45 -14.77
N LEU A 18 -16.45 -6.09 -14.13
CA LEU A 18 -17.05 -5.62 -12.87
C LEU A 18 -16.01 -5.52 -11.76
N LEU A 19 -15.09 -6.49 -11.67
CA LEU A 19 -14.02 -6.50 -10.69
C LEU A 19 -13.05 -5.34 -10.91
N LEU A 20 -12.64 -5.08 -12.15
CA LEU A 20 -11.80 -3.92 -12.49
C LEU A 20 -12.51 -2.59 -12.18
N LEU A 21 -13.81 -2.49 -12.46
CA LEU A 21 -14.60 -1.30 -12.12
C LEU A 21 -14.68 -1.10 -10.60
N MET A 22 -14.92 -2.16 -9.82
CA MET A 22 -14.94 -2.10 -8.37
C MET A 22 -13.59 -1.65 -7.81
N ILE A 23 -12.48 -2.19 -8.33
CA ILE A 23 -11.12 -1.77 -7.96
C ILE A 23 -10.92 -0.28 -8.31
N GLY A 24 -11.32 0.14 -9.50
CA GLY A 24 -11.20 1.54 -9.92
C GLY A 24 -11.98 2.51 -9.02
N VAL A 25 -13.21 2.14 -8.65
CA VAL A 25 -14.02 2.92 -7.70
C VAL A 25 -13.34 2.94 -6.32
N LEU A 26 -12.87 1.80 -5.83
CA LEU A 26 -12.16 1.71 -4.56
C LEU A 26 -10.93 2.63 -4.53
N PHE A 27 -10.08 2.59 -5.57
CA PHE A 27 -8.92 3.47 -5.66
C PHE A 27 -9.30 4.94 -5.74
N ARG A 28 -10.37 5.29 -6.46
CA ARG A 28 -10.88 6.66 -6.53
C ARG A 28 -11.33 7.15 -5.16
N GLU A 29 -12.12 6.35 -4.44
CA GLU A 29 -12.59 6.68 -3.09
C GLU A 29 -11.43 6.77 -2.10
N LEU A 30 -10.46 5.85 -2.16
CA LEU A 30 -9.24 5.90 -1.35
C LEU A 30 -8.41 7.15 -1.65
N THR A 31 -8.26 7.53 -2.92
CA THR A 31 -7.52 8.73 -3.31
C THR A 31 -8.24 10.00 -2.86
N PHE A 32 -9.57 10.05 -2.96
CA PHE A 32 -10.36 11.16 -2.45
C PHE A 32 -10.31 11.24 -0.92
N TYR A 33 -10.37 10.09 -0.24
CA TYR A 33 -10.35 9.99 1.20
C TYR A 33 -8.97 10.26 1.78
N TYR A 34 -7.87 9.74 1.27
CA TYR A 34 -6.52 9.95 1.84
C TYR A 34 -5.75 11.11 1.19
N GLY A 35 -6.10 11.50 -0.04
CA GLY A 35 -5.41 12.56 -0.77
C GLY A 35 -3.91 12.25 -0.94
N GLY A 36 -3.08 13.28 -0.81
CA GLY A 36 -1.61 13.15 -0.91
C GLY A 36 -0.97 12.25 0.16
N TRP A 37 -1.66 11.96 1.26
CA TRP A 37 -1.16 11.06 2.31
C TRP A 37 -1.20 9.58 1.93
N MET A 38 -1.89 9.23 0.84
CA MET A 38 -1.94 7.85 0.34
C MET A 38 -0.57 7.34 -0.12
N ILE A 39 0.25 8.22 -0.73
CA ILE A 39 1.57 7.86 -1.25
C ILE A 39 2.53 7.44 -0.13
N PRO A 40 2.79 8.26 0.91
CA PRO A 40 3.65 7.85 2.01
C PRO A 40 3.05 6.71 2.85
N ALA A 41 1.72 6.58 2.92
CA ALA A 41 1.05 5.46 3.56
C ALA A 41 1.38 4.13 2.86
N VAL A 42 1.12 4.06 1.55
CA VAL A 42 1.34 2.85 0.74
C VAL A 42 2.83 2.53 0.67
N PHE A 43 3.68 3.52 0.41
CA PHE A 43 5.12 3.32 0.33
C PHE A 43 5.70 2.83 1.67
N GLY A 44 5.39 3.51 2.78
CA GLY A 44 5.91 3.15 4.10
C GLY A 44 5.47 1.77 4.58
N LEU A 45 4.19 1.42 4.39
CA LEU A 45 3.67 0.10 4.74
C LEU A 45 4.24 -0.99 3.86
N THR A 46 4.19 -0.83 2.53
CA THR A 46 4.61 -1.89 1.61
C THR A 46 6.10 -2.13 1.72
N MET A 47 6.91 -1.07 1.70
CA MET A 47 8.37 -1.19 1.80
C MET A 47 8.80 -1.64 3.19
N GLY A 48 8.20 -1.10 4.25
CA GLY A 48 8.52 -1.50 5.62
C GLY A 48 8.16 -2.96 5.92
N ILE A 49 7.01 -3.45 5.45
CA ILE A 49 6.62 -4.86 5.56
C ILE A 49 7.56 -5.74 4.73
N MET A 50 7.84 -5.35 3.48
CA MET A 50 8.72 -6.13 2.61
C MET A 50 10.10 -6.28 3.22
N LEU A 51 10.72 -5.19 3.68
CA LEU A 51 12.03 -5.22 4.34
C LEU A 51 12.02 -6.03 5.64
N LYS A 52 10.90 -6.05 6.37
CA LYS A 52 10.77 -6.87 7.58
C LYS A 52 10.66 -8.37 7.29
N ILE A 53 10.08 -8.74 6.15
CA ILE A 53 9.95 -10.14 5.70
C ILE A 53 11.26 -10.65 5.09
N THR A 54 11.97 -9.82 4.31
CA THR A 54 13.21 -10.23 3.64
C THR A 54 14.36 -10.53 4.60
N GLY A 55 14.24 -10.12 5.88
CA GLY A 55 15.26 -10.37 6.90
C GLY A 55 16.46 -9.43 6.76
N HIS A 56 17.22 -9.27 7.85
CA HIS A 56 18.45 -8.47 7.84
C HIS A 56 19.44 -9.11 6.85
N GLY A 57 19.75 -8.39 5.77
CA GLY A 57 20.78 -8.81 4.82
C GLY A 57 22.10 -9.02 5.55
N ASP A 58 22.83 -10.09 5.20
CA ASP A 58 24.16 -10.36 5.73
C ASP A 58 25.03 -9.12 5.49
N PRO A 59 25.62 -8.49 6.53
CA PRO A 59 26.44 -7.29 6.38
C PRO A 59 27.68 -7.50 5.50
N ASN A 60 28.01 -8.74 5.14
CA ASN A 60 29.10 -9.10 4.23
C ASN A 60 28.64 -9.52 2.83
N ALA A 61 27.32 -9.54 2.55
CA ALA A 61 26.83 -9.82 1.20
C ALA A 61 27.01 -8.59 0.30
N ASP A 62 27.57 -8.79 -0.89
CA ASP A 62 27.64 -7.76 -1.93
C ASP A 62 26.23 -7.24 -2.19
N PHE A 63 25.99 -5.95 -1.93
CA PHE A 63 24.68 -5.31 -2.00
C PHE A 63 24.03 -5.51 -3.38
N ALA A 64 23.20 -6.54 -3.51
CA ALA A 64 22.58 -6.90 -4.77
C ALA A 64 21.37 -5.99 -5.07
N SER A 65 20.82 -5.31 -4.06
CA SER A 65 19.67 -4.42 -4.22
C SER A 65 19.61 -3.25 -3.23
N LEU A 66 18.99 -2.15 -3.67
CA LEU A 66 18.69 -0.96 -2.87
C LEU A 66 17.82 -1.28 -1.63
N ALA A 67 16.99 -2.32 -1.71
CA ALA A 67 16.18 -2.78 -0.58
C ALA A 67 17.05 -3.32 0.57
N GLU A 68 18.12 -4.03 0.25
CA GLU A 68 19.03 -4.62 1.24
C GLU A 68 19.84 -3.55 1.99
N VAL A 69 20.26 -2.50 1.27
CA VAL A 69 20.89 -1.30 1.85
C VAL A 69 19.95 -0.61 2.85
N ILE A 70 18.67 -0.50 2.51
CA ILE A 70 17.67 0.13 3.39
C ILE A 70 17.33 -0.79 4.58
N ALA A 71 17.27 -2.11 4.38
CA ALA A 71 17.03 -3.09 5.44
C ALA A 71 18.16 -3.09 6.49
N GLY A 72 19.42 -3.02 6.04
CA GLY A 72 20.60 -2.95 6.92
C GLY A 72 20.88 -1.56 7.50
N SER A 73 20.22 -0.51 6.98
CA SER A 73 20.36 0.83 7.55
C SER A 73 19.60 0.92 8.88
N HIS A 74 20.24 1.49 9.89
CA HIS A 74 19.61 1.81 11.17
C HIS A 74 19.58 3.33 11.34
N ILE A 75 18.40 3.89 11.57
CA ILE A 75 18.26 5.29 11.96
C ILE A 75 18.28 5.32 13.49
N VAL A 76 19.38 5.77 14.09
CA VAL A 76 19.51 5.98 15.54
C VAL A 76 19.19 4.70 16.36
N GLY A 77 19.69 3.55 15.92
CA GLY A 77 19.47 2.26 16.61
C GLY A 77 18.07 1.65 16.43
N ILE A 78 17.21 2.26 15.62
CA ILE A 78 15.89 1.72 15.24
C ILE A 78 15.99 1.09 13.85
N GLU A 79 15.43 -0.10 13.70
CA GLU A 79 15.27 -0.79 12.42
C GLU A 79 14.50 0.12 11.42
N THR A 80 15.13 0.46 10.29
CA THR A 80 14.49 1.24 9.20
C THR A 80 13.15 0.67 8.70
N PRO A 81 12.94 -0.67 8.64
CA PRO A 81 11.62 -1.24 8.38
C PRO A 81 10.53 -0.74 9.32
N LEU A 82 10.86 -0.60 10.61
CA LEU A 82 9.93 -0.17 11.65
C LEU A 82 9.60 1.32 11.51
N VAL A 83 10.58 2.14 11.13
CA VAL A 83 10.39 3.56 10.82
C VAL A 83 9.46 3.73 9.61
N LEU A 84 9.68 2.97 8.54
CA LEU A 84 8.84 2.98 7.33
C LEU A 84 7.39 2.59 7.63
N ILE A 85 7.18 1.51 8.40
CA ILE A 85 5.83 1.11 8.85
C ILE A 85 5.18 2.23 9.66
N THR A 86 5.92 2.85 10.57
CA THR A 86 5.40 3.93 11.43
C THR A 86 4.98 5.14 10.61
N ILE A 87 5.81 5.59 9.66
CA ILE A 87 5.46 6.66 8.72
C ILE A 87 4.21 6.29 7.91
N GLY A 88 4.09 5.03 7.50
CA GLY A 88 2.93 4.52 6.78
C GLY A 88 1.64 4.64 7.59
N ILE A 89 1.66 4.20 8.85
CA ILE A 89 0.53 4.28 9.78
C ILE A 89 0.17 5.74 10.10
N LEU A 90 1.17 6.57 10.40
CA LEU A 90 0.96 8.00 10.68
C LEU A 90 0.33 8.73 9.49
N SER A 91 0.73 8.38 8.27
CA SER A 91 0.16 8.94 7.04
C SER A 91 -1.32 8.57 6.86
N LEU A 92 -1.72 7.34 7.20
CA LEU A 92 -3.14 6.95 7.23
C LEU A 92 -3.93 7.74 8.28
N MET A 93 -3.31 8.02 9.43
CA MET A 93 -3.95 8.76 10.53
C MET A 93 -3.94 10.27 10.33
N ALA A 94 -3.08 10.82 9.46
CA ALA A 94 -2.90 12.26 9.30
C ALA A 94 -4.21 12.99 8.95
N LYS A 95 -4.97 12.49 7.97
CA LYS A 95 -6.23 13.15 7.57
C LYS A 95 -7.36 13.05 8.60
N PRO A 96 -7.67 11.89 9.22
CA PRO A 96 -8.67 11.84 10.29
C PRO A 96 -8.27 12.69 11.50
N VAL A 97 -6.99 12.72 11.86
CA VAL A 97 -6.47 13.59 12.93
C VAL A 97 -6.64 15.07 12.55
N CYS A 98 -6.21 15.49 11.36
CA CYS A 98 -6.40 16.87 10.89
C CYS A 98 -7.88 17.28 10.81
N ARG A 99 -8.80 16.36 10.55
CA ARG A 99 -10.25 16.63 10.56
C ARG A 99 -10.81 16.80 11.98
N MET A 100 -10.30 16.07 12.97
CA MET A 100 -10.69 16.26 14.37
C MET A 100 -10.24 17.63 14.90
N PHE A 101 -9.11 18.15 14.42
CA PHE A 101 -8.57 19.45 14.83
C PHE A 101 -9.00 20.62 13.94
N LYS A 102 -9.76 20.37 12.87
CA LYS A 102 -10.31 21.45 12.04
C LYS A 102 -11.56 22.00 12.74
N PRO A 103 -11.59 23.27 13.17
CA PRO A 103 -12.78 23.85 13.76
C PRO A 103 -13.93 23.78 12.75
N SER A 104 -15.11 23.38 13.22
CA SER A 104 -16.35 23.43 12.46
C SER A 104 -16.63 24.89 12.09
N GLU A 105 -16.42 25.24 10.82
CA GLU A 105 -17.03 26.42 10.20
C GLU A 105 -18.51 26.13 9.89
#